data_AF-A0A915IMZ5-F1
#
_entry.id   AF-A0A915IMZ5-F1
#
_cell.length_a   1.000
_cell.length_b   1.000
_cell.length_c   1.000
_cell.angle_alpha   90.00
_cell.angle_beta   90.00
_cell.angle_gamma   90.00
#
_symmetry.space_group_name_H-M   'P 1'
#
loop_
_entity.id
_entity.type
_entity.pdbx_description
1 polymer ?
#
loop_
_entity_poly.entity_id
_entity_poly.type
_entity_poly.pdbx_seq_one_letter_code
_entity_poly.pdbx_strand_id
1 'polypeptide(L)'
;MHCKVSVVKRCFCRSGNLVLHKTVERIHVGRQYGDIPRGIFVVRGENVTLLGEIDLEKEKSLQLEKISIEEILDVQRREKESLKKLID
;
A
#
# COMPACT_ATOMS: atom_id res chain seq x y z
N MET A 1 -9.29 -5.53 -6.58
CA MET A 1 -8.98 -4.11 -6.30
C MET A 1 -7.71 -4.08 -5.48
N HIS A 2 -6.59 -3.61 -6.04
CA HIS A 2 -5.33 -3.50 -5.30
C HIS A 2 -5.22 -2.10 -4.70
N CYS A 3 -5.38 -1.99 -3.38
CA CYS A 3 -5.08 -0.75 -2.68
C CYS A 3 -3.64 -0.81 -2.15
N LYS A 4 -2.78 0.08 -2.63
CA LYS A 4 -1.45 0.30 -2.05
C LYS A 4 -1.56 1.42 -1.02
N VAL A 5 -1.30 1.09 0.24
CA VAL A 5 -1.34 2.05 1.35
C VAL A 5 0.10 2.32 1.77
N SER A 6 0.57 3.57 1.64
CA SER A 6 1.89 3.95 2.14
C SER A 6 1.75 4.60 3.51
N VAL A 7 2.20 3.90 4.55
CA VAL A 7 2.21 4.42 5.93
C VAL A 7 3.50 5.18 6.18
N VAL A 8 3.40 6.38 6.79
CA VAL A 8 4.54 7.26 7.02
C VAL A 8 4.46 7.91 8.41
N LYS A 9 5.61 8.07 9.08
CA LYS A 9 5.69 8.85 10.33
C LYS A 9 5.99 10.34 10.12
N ARG A 10 6.71 10.66 9.04
CA ARG A 10 7.05 12.04 8.68
C ARG A 10 6.94 12.23 7.17
N CYS A 11 6.04 13.12 6.77
CA CYS A 11 5.87 13.53 5.38
C CYS A 11 6.14 15.03 5.26
N PHE A 12 6.71 15.43 4.12
CA PHE A 12 6.79 16.82 3.70
C PHE A 12 6.05 16.96 2.38
N CYS A 13 5.13 17.91 2.31
CA CYS A 13 4.30 18.19 1.15
C CYS A 13 4.57 19.62 0.67
N ARG A 14 4.91 19.79 -0.61
CA ARG A 14 4.90 21.11 -1.29
C ARG A 14 4.31 20.95 -2.68
N SER A 15 3.28 21.73 -2.99
CA SER A 15 2.62 21.75 -4.31
C SER A 15 2.14 20.38 -4.80
N GLY A 16 1.82 19.48 -3.87
CA GLY A 16 1.38 18.11 -4.16
C GLY A 16 2.49 17.06 -4.18
N ASN A 17 3.78 17.42 -4.19
CA ASN A 17 4.86 16.43 -4.10
C ASN A 17 5.10 16.03 -2.65
N LEU A 18 5.19 14.72 -2.38
CA LEU A 18 5.43 14.17 -1.05
C LEU A 18 6.82 13.56 -0.95
N VAL A 19 7.56 13.97 0.08
CA VAL A 19 8.74 13.25 0.54
C VAL A 19 8.37 12.52 1.82
N LEU A 20 8.49 11.20 1.79
CA LEU A 20 8.10 10.32 2.88
C LEU A 20 9.34 9.67 3.47
N HIS A 21 9.47 9.72 4.80
CA HIS A 21 10.60 9.14 5.53
C HIS A 21 10.15 8.01 6.45
N LYS A 22 10.89 6.89 6.45
CA LYS A 22 10.55 5.64 7.17
C LYS A 22 9.16 5.15 6.76
N THR A 23 8.97 4.90 5.47
CA THR A 23 7.70 4.42 4.94
C THR A 23 7.54 2.92 5.04
N VAL A 24 6.29 2.48 5.15
CA VAL A 24 5.92 1.08 4.96
C VAL A 24 4.89 1.05 3.85
N GLU A 25 5.21 0.37 2.76
CA GLU A 25 4.27 0.08 1.68
C GLU A 25 3.47 -1.16 2.10
N ARG A 26 2.18 -0.97 2.39
CA ARG A 26 1.24 -2.04 2.69
C ARG A 26 0.42 -2.39 1.46
N ILE A 27 0.39 -3.67 1.12
CA ILE A 27 -0.39 -4.22 0.01
C ILE A 27 -1.54 -5.03 0.61
N HIS A 28 -2.78 -4.69 0.23
CA HIS A 28 -3.96 -5.47 0.60
C HIS A 28 -4.43 -6.33 -0.57
N VAL A 29 -4.66 -7.61 -0.30
CA VAL A 29 -5.30 -8.54 -1.22
C VAL A 29 -6.36 -9.35 -0.48
N GLY A 30 -7.63 -9.10 -0.78
CA GLY A 30 -8.74 -9.74 -0.09
C GLY A 30 -8.71 -9.46 1.43
N ARG A 31 -8.52 -10.53 2.22
CA ARG A 31 -8.41 -10.47 3.70
C ARG A 31 -6.97 -10.51 4.22
N GLN A 32 -5.99 -10.50 3.31
CA GLN A 32 -4.58 -10.58 3.64
C GLN A 32 -3.89 -9.25 3.38
N TYR A 33 -2.85 -8.96 4.16
CA TYR A 33 -1.98 -7.81 3.93
C TYR A 33 -0.50 -8.17 4.14
N GLY A 34 0.36 -7.49 3.39
CA GLY A 34 1.81 -7.58 3.54
C GLY A 34 2.44 -6.20 3.69
N ASP A 35 3.42 -6.10 4.58
CA ASP A 35 4.15 -4.87 4.89
C ASP A 35 5.56 -4.90 4.29
N ILE A 36 5.88 -3.94 3.43
CA ILE A 36 7.19 -3.81 2.80
C ILE A 36 7.86 -2.53 3.31
N PRO A 37 8.96 -2.62 4.07
CA PRO A 37 9.67 -1.42 4.52
C PRO A 37 10.30 -0.70 3.33
N ARG A 38 9.94 0.56 3.15
CA ARG A 38 10.52 1.47 2.16
C ARG A 38 11.24 2.58 2.93
N GLY A 39 12.52 2.80 2.66
CA GLY A 39 13.30 3.78 3.42
C GLY A 39 12.79 5.21 3.24
N ILE A 40 13.33 5.88 2.22
CA ILE A 40 12.90 7.21 1.81
C ILE A 40 12.19 7.07 0.47
N PHE A 41 11.01 7.66 0.34
CA PHE A 41 10.21 7.57 -0.87
C PHE A 41 9.74 8.95 -1.29
N VAL A 42 9.86 9.26 -2.59
CA VAL A 42 9.42 10.53 -3.17
C VAL A 42 8.26 10.23 -4.11
N VAL A 43 7.11 10.82 -3.84
CA VAL A 43 5.89 10.68 -4.65
C VAL A 43 5.59 12.01 -5.31
N ARG A 44 5.43 11.98 -6.64
CA ARG A 44 4.98 13.14 -7.41
C ARG A 44 3.48 13.33 -7.24
N GLY A 45 3.02 14.58 -7.13
CA GLY A 45 1.63 14.86 -6.75
C GLY A 45 0.55 14.30 -7.67
N GLU A 46 0.83 14.18 -8.97
CA GLU A 46 -0.08 13.54 -9.93
C GLU A 46 -0.36 12.05 -9.64
N ASN A 47 0.52 11.38 -8.89
CA ASN A 47 0.38 9.97 -8.52
C ASN A 47 -0.32 9.78 -7.17
N VAL A 48 -0.77 10.86 -6.55
CA VAL A 48 -1.43 10.84 -5.24
C VAL A 48 -2.93 10.92 -5.46
N THR A 49 -3.65 9.83 -5.20
CA THR A 49 -5.11 9.82 -5.28
C THR A 49 -5.74 10.36 -4.00
N LEU A 50 -5.31 9.86 -2.84
CA LEU A 50 -5.90 10.19 -1.55
C LEU A 50 -4.82 10.16 -0.46
N LEU A 51 -4.93 11.08 0.49
CA LEU A 51 -4.08 11.15 1.68
C LEU A 51 -4.99 11.27 2.90
N GLY A 52 -4.63 10.57 3.97
CA GLY A 52 -5.36 10.62 5.23
C GLY A 52 -4.50 10.03 6.35
N GLU A 53 -4.83 10.41 7.57
CA GLU A 53 -4.25 9.81 8.77
C GLU A 53 -4.86 8.42 9.00
N ILE A 54 -4.05 7.50 9.53
CA ILE A 54 -4.48 6.12 9.80
C ILE A 54 -4.82 6.01 11.28
N ASP A 55 -6.05 5.56 11.56
CA ASP A 55 -6.49 5.19 12.89
C ASP A 55 -6.12 3.71 13.17
N LEU A 56 -5.19 3.50 14.11
CA LEU A 56 -4.68 2.18 14.46
C LEU A 56 -5.69 1.31 15.20
N GLU A 57 -6.63 1.90 15.94
CA GLU A 57 -7.61 1.14 16.71
C GLU A 57 -8.67 0.56 15.76
N LYS A 58 -9.09 1.37 14.79
CA LYS A 58 -9.97 0.89 13.73
C LYS A 58 -9.29 -0.19 12.88
N GLU A 59 -7.99 -0.07 12.62
CA GLU A 59 -7.25 -1.06 11.85
C GLU A 59 -7.14 -2.41 12.58
N LYS A 60 -6.91 -2.40 13.89
CA LYS A 60 -6.89 -3.64 14.70
C LYS A 60 -8.25 -4.36 14.70
N SER A 61 -9.35 -3.61 14.58
CA SER A 61 -10.69 -4.20 14.48
C SER A 61 -10.89 -4.98 13.17
N LEU A 62 -10.13 -4.66 12.13
CA LEU A 62 -10.13 -5.39 10.88
C LEU A 62 -9.33 -6.68 11.10
N GLN A 63 -10.01 -7.83 11.10
CA GLN A 63 -9.41 -9.17 11.24
C GLN A 63 -8.61 -9.56 9.98
N LEU A 64 -7.60 -8.77 9.63
CA LEU A 64 -6.74 -8.97 8.48
C LEU A 64 -5.57 -9.88 8.84
N GLU A 65 -5.27 -10.82 7.96
CA GLU A 65 -4.15 -11.75 8.14
C GLU A 65 -2.86 -11.14 7.59
N LYS A 66 -1.83 -11.07 8.43
CA LYS A 66 -0.50 -10.62 8.00
C LYS A 66 0.25 -11.77 7.36
N ILE A 67 0.66 -11.61 6.11
CA ILE A 67 1.43 -12.61 5.37
C ILE A 67 2.82 -12.10 4.98
N SER A 68 3.66 -13.03 4.53
CA SER A 68 5.03 -12.78 4.08
C SER A 68 5.08 -11.88 2.85
N ILE A 69 6.20 -11.17 2.66
CA ILE A 69 6.42 -10.31 1.48
C ILE A 69 6.39 -11.14 0.18
N GLU A 70 6.96 -12.33 0.20
CA GLU A 70 6.99 -13.23 -0.96
C GLU A 70 5.57 -13.68 -1.35
N GLU A 71 4.79 -14.10 -0.35
CA GLU A 71 3.41 -14.56 -0.56
C GLU A 71 2.49 -13.45 -1.07
N ILE A 72 2.53 -12.24 -0.47
CA ILE A 72 1.67 -11.14 -0.93
C ILE A 72 1.99 -10.73 -2.38
N LEU A 73 3.25 -10.82 -2.79
CA LEU A 73 3.66 -10.49 -4.16
C LEU A 73 3.19 -11.55 -5.16
N ASP A 74 3.24 -12.83 -4.79
CA ASP A 74 2.71 -13.90 -5.63
C ASP A 74 1.18 -13.85 -5.76
N VAL A 75 0.47 -13.62 -4.65
CA VAL A 75 -0.99 -13.44 -4.68
C VAL A 75 -1.36 -12.22 -5.54
N GLN A 76 -0.64 -11.10 -5.38
CA GLN A 76 -0.83 -9.92 -6.21
C GLN A 76 -0.57 -10.20 -7.70
N ARG A 77 0.46 -10.98 -8.03
CA ARG A 77 0.78 -11.33 -9.43
C ARG A 77 -0.36 -12.14 -10.04
N ARG A 78 -0.85 -13.16 -9.33
CA ARG A 78 -1.96 -14.02 -9.79
C ARG A 78 -3.24 -13.23 -10.04
N GLU A 79 -3.62 -12.31 -9.14
CA GLU A 79 -4.78 -11.44 -9.35
C GLU A 79 -4.62 -10.52 -10.57
N LYS A 80 -3.42 -9.95 -10.78
CA LYS A 80 -3.17 -9.11 -11.97
C LYS A 80 -3.23 -9.90 -13.27
N GLU A 81 -2.71 -11.12 -13.27
CA GLU A 81 -2.74 -12.00 -14.43
C GLU A 81 -4.16 -12.45 -14.77
N SER A 82 -4.99 -12.77 -13.77
CA SER A 82 -6.39 -13.12 -14.01
C SER A 82 -7.19 -11.93 -14.55
N LEU A 83 -6.98 -10.74 -14.00
CA LEU A 83 -7.58 -9.49 -14.53
C LEU A 83 -7.17 -9.20 -15.97
N LYS A 84 -5.90 -9.43 -16.34
CA LYS A 84 -5.43 -9.22 -17.71
C LYS A 84 -6.05 -10.20 -18.70
N LYS A 85 -6.13 -11.49 -18.35
CA LYS A 85 -6.74 -12.53 -19.19
C LYS A 85 -8.24 -12.35 -19.43
N LEU A 86 -8.91 -11.50 -18.65
CA LEU A 86 -10.31 -11.15 -18.85
C LEU A 86 -10.52 -9.95 -19.79
N ILE A 87 -9.43 -9.24 -20.13
CA ILE A 87 -9.45 -8.05 -20.98
C ILE A 87 -8.90 -8.37 -22.38
N ASP A 88 -8.08 -9.42 -22.52
CA ASP A 88 -7.70 -10.04 -23.80
C ASP A 88 -8.83 -10.93 -24.35
#